data_AF-A0A4Y2J336-F1
#
_entry.id   AF-A0A4Y2J336-F1
#
_cell.length_a   1.000
_cell.length_b   1.000
_cell.length_c   1.000
_cell.angle_alpha   90.00
_cell.angle_beta   90.00
_cell.angle_gamma   90.00
#
_symmetry.space_group_name_H-M   'P 1'
#
loop_
_entity.id
_entity.type
_entity.pdbx_description
1 polymer ?
#
loop_
_entity_poly.entity_id
_entity_poly.type
_entity_poly.pdbx_seq_one_letter_code
_entity_poly.pdbx_strand_id
1 'polypeptide(L)'
;MISATGKNETVQENINLQKAIAELYKVWKFDATAKTIRNCFKRGGFSNQTDDSDSDDEDATLADLKEKWKTVGGNGRITDDATLSDILEVDAELLNASYPTDEEILKSLMDNNKGQENDSYSENEDVIQPKPHRTEMLQSFETIKRGLQMEENVPDSLFSSLIKCENFYENLTSRNPKQCKITEFFK
;
A
#
# COMPACT_ATOMS: atom_id res chain seq x y z
N MET A 1 -48.98 -33.59 -29.01
CA MET A 1 -47.50 -33.61 -28.91
C MET A 1 -47.13 -32.57 -27.87
N ILE A 2 -46.81 -32.97 -26.64
CA ILE A 2 -46.51 -32.07 -25.51
C ILE A 2 -44.98 -32.03 -25.40
N SER A 3 -44.36 -30.91 -25.76
CA SER A 3 -42.91 -30.74 -25.61
C SER A 3 -42.61 -30.22 -24.21
N ALA A 4 -41.90 -31.03 -23.43
CA ALA A 4 -41.39 -30.70 -22.11
C ALA A 4 -40.21 -29.73 -22.24
N THR A 5 -40.38 -28.50 -21.77
CA THR A 5 -39.26 -27.58 -21.52
C THR A 5 -38.61 -27.95 -20.19
N GLY A 6 -37.53 -28.73 -20.26
CA GLY A 6 -36.67 -29.02 -19.12
C GLY A 6 -36.05 -27.72 -18.60
N LYS A 7 -36.37 -27.36 -17.35
CA LYS A 7 -35.73 -26.28 -16.63
C LYS A 7 -34.29 -26.70 -16.35
N ASN A 8 -33.33 -26.04 -16.99
CA ASN A 8 -31.92 -26.10 -16.65
C ASN A 8 -31.71 -25.34 -15.34
N GLU A 9 -31.78 -26.06 -14.21
CA GLU A 9 -31.29 -25.57 -12.92
C GLU A 9 -29.80 -25.24 -13.06
N THR A 10 -29.47 -23.95 -13.15
CA THR A 10 -28.11 -23.47 -12.97
C THR A 10 -27.78 -23.60 -11.48
N VAL A 11 -27.16 -24.72 -11.12
CA VAL A 11 -26.47 -24.86 -9.83
C VAL A 11 -25.40 -23.77 -9.80
N GLN A 12 -25.63 -22.69 -9.04
CA GLN A 12 -24.60 -21.71 -8.76
C GLN A 12 -23.57 -22.41 -7.87
N GLU A 13 -22.47 -22.86 -8.47
CA GLU A 13 -21.30 -23.26 -7.71
C GLU A 13 -20.80 -22.05 -6.91
N ASN A 14 -20.77 -22.18 -5.59
CA ASN A 14 -20.19 -21.16 -4.73
C ASN A 14 -18.69 -21.01 -5.08
N ILE A 15 -18.33 -19.88 -5.69
CA ILE A 15 -16.94 -19.56 -6.03
C ILE A 15 -16.22 -19.24 -4.72
N ASN A 16 -15.28 -20.10 -4.33
CA ASN A 16 -14.39 -19.83 -3.20
C ASN A 16 -13.23 -18.91 -3.64
N LEU A 17 -12.55 -18.29 -2.67
CA LEU A 17 -11.49 -17.32 -2.93
C LEU A 17 -10.37 -17.88 -3.82
N GLN A 18 -9.98 -19.14 -3.61
CA GLN A 18 -8.94 -19.79 -4.40
C GLN A 18 -9.36 -19.93 -5.88
N LYS A 19 -10.61 -20.32 -6.13
CA LYS A 19 -11.17 -20.44 -7.48
C LYS A 19 -11.28 -19.07 -8.16
N ALA A 20 -11.70 -18.04 -7.43
CA ALA A 20 -11.74 -16.67 -7.94
C ALA A 20 -10.34 -16.16 -8.36
N ILE A 21 -9.32 -16.37 -7.52
CA ILE A 21 -7.94 -15.96 -7.83
C ILE A 21 -7.41 -16.73 -9.06
N ALA A 22 -7.65 -18.04 -9.13
CA ALA A 22 -7.21 -18.86 -10.25
C ALA A 22 -7.89 -18.46 -11.57
N GLU A 23 -9.18 -18.12 -11.54
CA GLU A 23 -9.90 -17.64 -12.71
C GLU A 23 -9.44 -16.25 -13.15
N LEU A 24 -9.24 -15.33 -12.20
CA LEU A 24 -8.67 -14.00 -12.49
C LEU A 24 -7.28 -14.11 -13.11
N TYR A 25 -6.42 -14.99 -12.58
CA TYR A 25 -5.10 -15.22 -13.14
C TYR A 25 -5.17 -15.74 -14.58
N LYS A 26 -6.08 -16.68 -14.87
CA LYS A 26 -6.27 -17.19 -16.24
C LYS A 26 -6.74 -16.10 -17.19
N VAL A 27 -7.74 -15.31 -16.79
CA VAL A 27 -8.26 -14.21 -17.61
C VAL A 27 -7.16 -13.18 -17.87
N TRP A 28 -6.40 -12.82 -16.84
CA TRP A 28 -5.29 -11.88 -16.98
C TRP A 28 -4.16 -12.43 -17.87
N LYS A 29 -3.85 -13.72 -17.79
CA LYS A 29 -2.74 -14.31 -18.54
C LYS A 29 -3.08 -14.64 -19.99
N PHE A 30 -4.31 -15.07 -20.25
CA PHE A 30 -4.72 -15.61 -21.56
C PHE A 30 -5.70 -14.71 -22.32
N ASP A 31 -6.61 -14.04 -21.62
CA ASP A 31 -7.68 -13.26 -22.27
C ASP A 31 -7.38 -11.75 -22.32
N ALA A 32 -6.56 -11.24 -21.39
CA ALA A 32 -6.12 -9.85 -21.41
C ALA A 32 -5.06 -9.65 -22.49
N THR A 33 -5.52 -9.19 -23.65
CA THR A 33 -4.63 -8.79 -24.75
C THR A 33 -4.19 -7.32 -24.60
N ALA A 34 -3.04 -6.98 -25.19
CA ALA A 34 -2.57 -5.60 -25.28
C ALA A 34 -3.63 -4.66 -25.89
N LYS A 35 -4.44 -5.16 -26.84
CA LYS A 35 -5.58 -4.44 -27.43
C LYS A 35 -6.68 -4.15 -26.39
N THR A 36 -7.05 -5.11 -25.57
CA THR A 36 -8.03 -4.92 -24.49
C THR A 36 -7.54 -3.89 -23.49
N ILE A 37 -6.28 -3.97 -23.06
CA ILE A 37 -5.66 -3.02 -22.13
C ILE A 37 -5.64 -1.62 -22.74
N ARG A 38 -5.17 -1.48 -23.99
CA ARG A 38 -5.15 -0.21 -24.74
C ARG A 38 -6.54 0.42 -24.82
N ASN A 39 -7.58 -0.38 -25.08
CA ASN A 39 -8.96 0.10 -25.12
C ASN A 39 -9.45 0.61 -23.75
N CYS A 40 -9.03 -0.02 -22.65
CA CYS A 40 -9.32 0.46 -21.30
C CYS A 40 -8.65 1.82 -21.04
N PHE A 41 -7.38 1.99 -21.39
CA PHE A 41 -6.68 3.28 -21.28
C PHE A 41 -7.32 4.36 -22.17
N LYS A 42 -7.70 4.03 -23.41
CA LYS A 42 -8.47 4.92 -24.30
C LYS A 42 -9.77 5.38 -23.64
N ARG A 43 -10.53 4.45 -23.07
CA ARG A 43 -11.81 4.74 -22.40
C ARG A 43 -11.63 5.50 -21.09
N GLY A 44 -10.48 5.34 -20.42
CA GLY A 44 -10.08 6.14 -19.25
C GLY A 44 -9.57 7.54 -19.59
N GLY A 45 -9.55 7.94 -20.87
CA GLY A 45 -9.07 9.26 -21.29
C GLY A 45 -7.54 9.39 -21.37
N PHE A 46 -6.80 8.28 -21.25
CA PHE A 46 -5.34 8.26 -21.35
C PHE A 46 -4.82 8.17 -22.80
N SER A 47 -5.69 8.25 -23.80
CA SER A 47 -5.24 8.27 -25.20
C SER A 47 -5.05 9.68 -25.70
N ASN A 48 -3.80 10.08 -25.89
CA ASN A 48 -3.44 11.21 -26.72
C ASN A 48 -3.43 10.70 -28.17
N GLN A 49 -4.48 10.96 -28.95
CA GLN A 49 -4.44 10.62 -30.37
C GLN A 49 -3.46 11.55 -31.08
N THR A 50 -2.46 10.97 -31.75
CA THR A 50 -2.33 11.00 -33.20
C THR A 50 -1.65 9.71 -33.67
N ASP A 51 -2.34 9.03 -34.58
CA ASP A 51 -1.91 8.01 -35.54
C ASP A 51 -1.45 6.61 -35.08
N ASP A 52 -1.98 5.64 -35.83
CA ASP A 52 -1.62 4.23 -35.91
C ASP A 52 -0.17 4.06 -36.39
N SER A 53 0.79 4.43 -35.56
CA SER A 53 2.18 3.99 -35.73
C SER A 53 2.40 2.79 -34.83
N ASP A 54 2.07 1.62 -35.37
CA ASP A 54 2.50 0.32 -34.86
C ASP A 54 4.01 0.15 -35.16
N SER A 55 4.83 1.03 -34.59
CA SER A 55 6.29 0.92 -34.69
C SER A 55 6.90 0.85 -33.30
N ASP A 56 7.35 -0.36 -32.95
CA ASP A 56 8.38 -0.62 -31.94
C ASP A 56 9.69 0.03 -32.38
N ASP A 57 9.70 1.35 -32.54
CA ASP A 57 10.87 2.11 -32.95
C ASP A 57 11.32 2.99 -31.79
N GLU A 58 11.84 2.32 -30.75
CA GLU A 58 12.50 2.99 -29.63
C GLU A 58 13.63 3.93 -30.12
N ASP A 59 14.24 3.60 -31.27
CA ASP A 59 15.31 4.39 -31.88
C ASP A 59 14.79 5.73 -32.44
N ALA A 60 13.57 5.75 -33.00
CA ALA A 60 12.91 7.00 -33.42
C ALA A 60 12.62 7.94 -32.24
N THR A 61 12.28 7.40 -31.07
CA THR A 61 12.01 8.22 -29.87
C THR A 61 13.29 8.79 -29.25
N LEU A 62 14.39 8.04 -29.30
CA LEU A 62 15.69 8.47 -28.78
C LEU A 62 16.35 9.52 -29.67
N ALA A 63 16.14 9.44 -30.99
CA ALA A 63 16.58 10.46 -31.96
C ALA A 63 15.90 11.82 -31.70
N ASP A 64 14.58 11.84 -31.51
CA ASP A 64 13.82 13.05 -31.17
C ASP A 64 14.27 13.65 -29.82
N LEU A 65 14.53 12.79 -28.82
CA LEU A 65 15.01 13.25 -27.52
C LEU A 65 16.42 13.86 -27.58
N LYS A 66 17.32 13.29 -28.38
CA LYS A 66 18.66 13.85 -28.64
C LYS A 66 18.59 15.23 -29.31
N GLU A 67 17.64 15.45 -30.21
CA GLU A 67 17.44 16.76 -30.85
C GLU A 67 16.92 17.80 -29.85
N LYS A 68 15.93 17.43 -29.03
CA LYS A 68 15.41 18.28 -27.95
C LYS A 68 16.46 18.61 -26.91
N TRP A 69 17.32 17.64 -26.56
CA TRP A 69 18.44 17.84 -25.63
C TRP A 69 19.42 18.93 -26.12
N LYS A 70 19.81 18.89 -27.40
CA LYS A 70 20.68 19.94 -27.99
C LYS A 70 20.04 21.32 -27.94
N THR A 71 18.73 21.39 -28.16
CA THR A 71 17.97 22.64 -28.07
C THR A 71 18.01 23.21 -26.65
N VAL A 72 17.78 22.38 -25.63
CA VAL A 72 17.81 22.83 -24.22
C VAL A 72 19.23 23.17 -23.76
N GLY A 73 20.25 22.46 -24.24
CA GLY A 73 21.66 22.76 -23.96
C GLY A 73 22.09 24.12 -24.50
N GLY A 74 21.63 24.49 -25.70
CA GLY A 74 21.87 25.81 -26.28
C GLY A 74 21.26 26.98 -25.48
N ASN A 75 20.28 26.72 -24.62
CA ASN A 75 19.65 27.71 -23.76
C ASN A 75 20.40 27.94 -22.43
N GLY A 76 21.54 27.28 -22.21
CA GLY A 76 22.37 27.45 -21.01
C GLY A 76 21.72 26.97 -19.70
N ARG A 77 20.64 26.18 -19.79
CA ARG A 77 19.92 25.64 -18.63
C ARG A 77 20.47 24.30 -18.14
N ILE A 78 21.30 23.65 -18.97
CA ILE A 78 21.99 22.41 -18.68
C ILE A 78 23.47 22.76 -18.50
N THR A 79 24.11 22.18 -17.49
CA THR A 79 25.55 22.33 -17.26
C THR A 79 26.33 21.50 -18.29
N ASP A 80 27.44 22.04 -18.82
CA ASP A 80 28.21 21.40 -19.91
C ASP A 80 28.77 20.01 -19.56
N ASP A 81 28.71 19.62 -18.29
CA ASP A 81 29.20 18.35 -17.74
C ASP A 81 28.16 17.22 -17.76
N ALA A 82 26.87 17.52 -17.88
CA ALA A 82 25.81 16.51 -17.87
C ALA A 82 25.46 16.08 -19.30
N THR A 83 25.53 14.78 -19.57
CA THR A 83 25.08 14.19 -20.84
C THR A 83 23.66 13.65 -20.74
N LEU A 84 23.02 13.44 -21.88
CA LEU A 84 21.69 12.83 -21.93
C LEU A 84 21.68 11.41 -21.35
N SER A 85 22.78 10.65 -21.51
CA SER A 85 22.92 9.31 -20.90
C SER A 85 22.90 9.40 -19.39
N ASP A 86 23.61 10.37 -18.79
CA ASP A 86 23.70 10.49 -17.33
C ASP A 86 22.32 10.69 -16.67
N ILE A 87 21.38 11.30 -17.38
CA ILE A 87 20.00 11.50 -16.90
C ILE A 87 19.14 10.26 -17.14
N LEU A 88 19.29 9.61 -18.30
CA LEU A 88 18.51 8.41 -18.64
C LEU A 88 18.94 7.19 -17.82
N GLU A 89 20.22 7.13 -17.45
CA GLU A 89 20.84 6.01 -16.74
C GLU A 89 21.00 6.28 -15.24
N VAL A 90 20.39 7.35 -14.71
CA VAL A 90 20.51 7.73 -13.29
C VAL A 90 20.08 6.60 -12.33
N ASP A 91 19.09 5.80 -12.75
CA ASP A 91 18.57 4.67 -11.98
C ASP A 91 19.22 3.33 -12.36
N ALA A 92 20.10 3.30 -13.37
CA ALA A 92 20.76 2.06 -13.81
C ALA A 92 21.75 1.52 -12.75
N GLU A 93 22.35 2.42 -11.97
CA GLU A 93 23.24 2.08 -10.86
C GLU A 93 22.53 2.08 -9.49
N LEU A 94 21.21 2.33 -9.46
CA LEU A 94 20.47 2.31 -8.20
C LEU A 94 20.46 0.89 -7.65
N LEU A 95 21.00 0.73 -6.44
CA LEU A 95 20.91 -0.53 -5.71
C LEU A 95 19.46 -0.77 -5.32
N ASN A 96 18.74 -1.49 -6.19
CA ASN A 96 17.40 -1.96 -5.89
C ASN A 96 17.50 -2.96 -4.74
N ALA A 97 16.75 -2.72 -3.66
CA ALA A 97 16.61 -3.71 -2.61
C ALA A 97 16.12 -5.02 -3.24
N SER A 98 16.84 -6.11 -2.99
CA SER A 98 16.38 -7.42 -3.44
C SER A 98 15.04 -7.72 -2.79
N TYR A 99 14.12 -8.31 -3.56
CA TYR A 99 12.93 -8.89 -2.94
C TYR A 99 13.36 -9.99 -1.99
N PRO A 100 12.82 -10.03 -0.76
CA PRO A 100 13.14 -11.10 0.15
C PRO A 100 12.68 -12.42 -0.44
N THR A 101 13.49 -13.45 -0.34
CA THR A 101 13.10 -14.79 -0.82
C THR A 101 12.04 -15.40 0.09
N ASP A 102 11.32 -16.41 -0.38
CA ASP A 102 10.31 -17.10 0.42
C ASP A 102 10.91 -17.65 1.73
N GLU A 103 12.18 -18.08 1.72
CA GLU A 103 12.90 -18.54 2.90
C GLU A 103 13.18 -17.40 3.89
N GLU A 104 13.53 -16.20 3.41
CA GLU A 104 13.77 -15.02 4.24
C GLU A 104 12.47 -14.51 4.87
N ILE A 105 11.36 -14.56 4.12
CA ILE A 105 10.02 -14.23 4.62
C ILE A 105 9.59 -15.23 5.69
N LEU A 106 9.72 -16.54 5.41
CA LEU A 106 9.39 -17.60 6.37
C LEU A 106 10.24 -17.51 7.62
N LYS A 107 11.55 -17.22 7.47
CA LYS A 107 12.46 -17.03 8.59
C LYS A 107 12.06 -15.81 9.43
N SER A 108 11.70 -14.68 8.81
CA SER A 108 11.19 -13.51 9.53
C SER A 108 9.94 -13.86 10.35
N LEU A 109 9.01 -14.65 9.79
CA LEU A 109 7.81 -15.10 10.52
C LEU A 109 8.14 -16.05 11.68
N MET A 110 9.13 -16.93 11.51
CA MET A 110 9.58 -17.84 12.58
C MET A 110 10.35 -17.09 13.68
N ASP A 111 11.25 -16.18 13.31
CA ASP A 111 12.02 -15.37 14.25
C ASP A 111 11.10 -14.42 15.06
N ASN A 112 10.02 -13.93 14.47
CA ASN A 112 8.97 -13.16 15.17
C ASN A 112 8.17 -14.00 16.18
N ASN A 113 8.11 -15.33 16.02
CA ASN A 113 7.42 -16.23 16.96
C ASN A 113 8.37 -16.82 18.02
N LYS A 114 9.69 -16.69 17.86
CA LYS A 114 10.68 -17.28 18.76
C LYS A 114 10.82 -16.57 20.11
N GLY A 115 10.12 -15.45 20.30
CA GLY A 115 9.90 -14.83 21.60
C GLY A 115 8.71 -15.39 22.37
N GLN A 116 8.01 -16.39 21.82
CA GLN A 116 6.79 -16.93 22.40
C GLN A 116 6.84 -18.47 22.49
N GLU A 117 7.96 -18.99 22.99
CA GLU A 117 8.04 -20.38 23.46
C GLU A 117 8.06 -20.36 25.00
N ASN A 118 7.01 -20.94 25.57
CA ASN A 118 6.82 -21.16 26.99
C ASN A 118 8.06 -21.81 27.60
N ASP A 119 8.76 -21.11 28.48
CA ASP A 119 9.77 -21.72 29.34
C ASP A 119 9.19 -21.96 30.74
N SER A 120 9.38 -23.18 31.20
CA SER A 120 8.79 -23.77 32.40
C SER A 120 9.48 -23.25 33.66
N TYR A 121 8.68 -22.66 34.56
CA TYR A 121 8.90 -22.43 35.99
C TYR A 121 10.14 -21.62 36.43
N SER A 122 9.92 -20.32 36.59
CA SER A 122 10.36 -19.57 37.78
C SER A 122 9.17 -18.72 38.25
N GLU A 123 8.69 -18.97 39.48
CA GLU A 123 7.72 -18.13 40.17
C GLU A 123 8.30 -16.73 40.37
N ASN A 124 8.12 -15.86 39.38
CA ASN A 124 7.88 -14.46 39.63
C ASN A 124 6.67 -14.12 38.78
N GLU A 125 5.53 -13.87 39.43
CA GLU A 125 4.34 -13.34 38.79
C GLU A 125 4.67 -11.99 38.13
N ASP A 126 5.20 -12.00 36.92
CA ASP A 126 5.03 -10.87 36.02
C ASP A 126 3.56 -10.88 35.63
N VAL A 127 2.77 -10.22 36.47
CA VAL A 127 1.37 -9.92 36.26
C VAL A 127 1.26 -9.29 34.87
N ILE A 128 0.86 -10.09 33.88
CA ILE A 128 0.52 -9.61 32.55
C ILE A 128 -0.70 -8.73 32.75
N GLN A 129 -0.47 -7.43 32.94
CA GLN A 129 -1.56 -6.49 33.07
C GLN A 129 -2.34 -6.49 31.75
N PRO A 130 -3.66 -6.73 31.79
CA PRO A 130 -4.46 -6.71 30.58
C PRO A 130 -4.33 -5.34 29.92
N LYS A 131 -4.27 -5.32 28.58
CA LYS A 131 -4.23 -4.06 27.84
C LYS A 131 -5.45 -3.21 28.24
N PRO A 132 -5.25 -1.99 28.78
CA PRO A 132 -6.35 -1.18 29.25
C PRO A 132 -7.29 -0.84 28.09
N HIS A 133 -8.59 -0.74 28.39
CA HIS A 133 -9.56 -0.37 27.35
C HIS A 133 -9.33 1.09 26.91
N ARG A 134 -9.73 1.46 25.68
CA ARG A 134 -9.59 2.84 25.17
C ARG A 134 -10.12 3.88 26.16
N THR A 135 -11.33 3.65 26.66
CA THR A 135 -12.00 4.56 27.60
C THR A 135 -11.24 4.70 28.91
N GLU A 136 -10.65 3.62 29.41
CA GLU A 136 -9.86 3.58 30.64
C GLU A 136 -8.58 4.40 30.51
N MET A 137 -7.89 4.30 29.37
CA MET A 137 -6.73 5.14 29.08
C MET A 137 -7.08 6.62 29.01
N LEU A 138 -8.17 6.98 28.32
CA LEU A 138 -8.59 8.38 28.22
C LEU A 138 -9.00 8.96 29.57
N GLN A 139 -9.71 8.19 30.40
CA GLN A 139 -10.03 8.58 31.77
C GLN A 139 -8.78 8.76 32.63
N SER A 140 -7.76 7.94 32.42
CA SER A 140 -6.47 8.06 33.12
C SER A 140 -5.75 9.35 32.74
N PHE A 141 -5.70 9.70 31.45
CA PHE A 141 -5.15 10.98 31.00
C PHE A 141 -5.88 12.18 31.61
N GLU A 142 -7.21 12.16 31.64
CA GLU A 142 -8.02 13.20 32.26
C GLU A 142 -7.80 13.30 33.77
N THR A 143 -7.60 12.16 34.45
CA THR A 143 -7.29 12.12 35.88
C THR A 143 -5.92 12.74 36.17
N ILE A 144 -4.91 12.38 35.38
CA ILE A 144 -3.55 12.93 35.49
C ILE A 144 -3.55 14.43 35.19
N LYS A 145 -4.23 14.87 34.12
CA LYS A 145 -4.36 16.29 33.74
C LYS A 145 -4.95 17.11 34.88
N ARG A 146 -6.02 16.61 35.51
CA ARG A 146 -6.65 17.26 36.67
C ARG A 146 -5.73 17.31 37.88
N GLY A 147 -4.99 16.24 38.16
CA GLY A 147 -4.01 16.21 39.25
C GLY A 147 -2.92 17.26 39.06
N LEU A 148 -2.34 17.33 37.86
CA LEU A 148 -1.30 18.31 37.52
C LEU A 148 -1.81 19.75 37.57
N GLN A 149 -3.08 20.00 37.23
CA GLN A 149 -3.69 21.34 37.32
C GLN A 149 -3.87 21.83 38.76
N MET A 150 -3.93 20.92 39.74
CA MET A 150 -4.10 21.26 41.15
C MET A 150 -2.76 21.48 41.88
N GLU A 151 -1.63 21.15 41.23
CA GLU A 151 -0.29 21.25 41.81
C GLU A 151 0.36 22.60 41.45
N GLU A 152 1.03 23.23 42.41
CA GLU A 152 1.69 24.51 42.19
C GLU A 152 3.09 24.29 41.57
N ASN A 153 3.47 25.12 40.60
CA ASN A 153 4.78 25.09 39.90
C ASN A 153 4.99 23.93 38.90
N VAL A 154 3.92 23.37 38.32
CA VAL A 154 4.07 22.40 37.22
C VAL A 154 4.57 23.09 35.94
N PRO A 155 5.69 22.64 35.33
CA PRO A 155 6.19 23.22 34.09
C PRO A 155 5.26 22.96 32.89
N ASP A 156 5.10 23.96 32.01
CA ASP A 156 4.30 23.84 30.77
C ASP A 156 4.77 22.70 29.84
N SER A 157 6.05 22.34 29.92
CA SER A 157 6.63 21.22 29.17
C SER A 157 6.02 19.88 29.57
N LEU A 158 5.58 19.73 30.83
CA LEU A 158 4.92 18.53 31.32
C LEU A 158 3.51 18.40 30.73
N PHE A 159 2.74 19.48 30.75
CA PHE A 159 1.42 19.53 30.11
C PHE A 159 1.52 19.28 28.60
N SER A 160 2.50 19.90 27.95
CA SER A 160 2.76 19.70 26.52
C SER A 160 3.10 18.24 26.20
N SER A 161 3.86 17.58 27.07
CA SER A 161 4.21 16.16 26.90
C SER A 161 2.99 15.26 27.11
N LEU A 162 2.15 15.56 28.10
CA LEU A 162 0.92 14.82 28.35
C LEU A 162 -0.04 14.89 27.15
N ILE A 163 -0.22 16.08 26.58
CA ILE A 163 -1.05 16.29 25.37
C ILE A 163 -0.50 15.50 24.17
N LYS A 164 0.82 15.43 24.01
CA LYS A 164 1.45 14.60 22.95
C LYS A 164 1.12 13.13 23.12
N CYS A 165 1.17 12.60 24.35
CA CYS A 165 0.80 11.22 24.65
C CYS A 165 -0.69 10.95 24.36
N GLU A 166 -1.57 11.86 24.77
CA GLU A 166 -3.01 11.79 24.53
C GLU A 166 -3.32 11.72 23.01
N ASN A 167 -2.73 12.64 22.23
CA ASN A 167 -2.88 12.69 20.77
C ASN A 167 -2.32 11.44 20.09
N PHE A 168 -1.18 10.93 20.54
CA PHE A 168 -0.59 9.70 20.00
C PHE A 168 -1.56 8.52 20.17
N TYR A 169 -2.15 8.38 21.36
CA TYR A 169 -3.07 7.29 21.66
C TYR A 169 -4.41 7.40 20.90
N GLU A 170 -4.94 8.62 20.76
CA GLU A 170 -6.15 8.87 19.97
C GLU A 170 -5.96 8.52 18.48
N ASN A 171 -4.78 8.82 17.92
CA ASN A 171 -4.43 8.46 16.54
C ASN A 171 -4.32 6.95 16.34
N LEU A 172 -3.76 6.20 17.31
CA LEU A 172 -3.72 4.74 17.27
C LEU A 172 -5.14 4.14 17.23
N THR A 173 -6.06 4.72 17.99
CA THR A 173 -7.42 4.20 18.07
C THR A 173 -8.26 4.53 16.84
N SER A 174 -8.01 5.72 16.25
CA SER A 174 -8.67 6.19 15.03
C SER A 174 -8.26 5.40 13.78
N ARG A 175 -7.07 4.80 13.79
CA ARG A 175 -6.51 3.96 12.71
C ARG A 175 -7.06 2.53 12.68
N ASN A 176 -8.20 2.24 13.30
CA ASN A 176 -8.96 1.02 13.01
C ASN A 176 -9.96 1.34 11.89
N PRO A 177 -9.60 1.25 10.59
CA PRO A 177 -10.60 1.34 9.54
C PRO A 177 -11.56 0.18 9.77
N LYS A 178 -12.77 0.49 10.24
CA LYS A 178 -13.86 -0.48 10.18
C LYS A 178 -14.00 -0.83 8.70
N GLN A 179 -13.94 -2.12 8.39
CA GLN A 179 -14.24 -2.60 7.05
C GLN A 179 -15.68 -2.20 6.72
N CYS A 180 -15.84 -1.15 5.91
CA CYS A 180 -17.14 -0.68 5.44
C CYS A 180 -17.50 -1.38 4.14
N LYS A 181 -18.79 -1.68 3.96
CA LYS A 181 -19.29 -2.24 2.70
C LYS A 181 -19.25 -1.17 1.62
N ILE A 182 -18.92 -1.56 0.39
CA ILE A 182 -18.85 -0.64 -0.76
C ILE A 182 -20.18 0.11 -1.01
N THR A 183 -21.29 -0.47 -0.57
CA THR A 183 -22.64 0.13 -0.62
C THR A 183 -22.79 1.39 0.24
N GLU A 184 -21.92 1.63 1.23
CA GLU A 184 -21.96 2.83 2.07
C GLU A 184 -21.44 4.08 1.37
N PHE A 185 -20.74 3.92 0.23
CA PHE A 185 -20.15 5.02 -0.55
C PHE A 185 -21.06 5.52 -1.68
N PHE A 186 -22.11 4.79 -2.03
CA PHE A 186 -23.07 5.18 -3.07
C PHE A 186 -24.35 5.71 -2.42
N LYS A 187 -24.28 6.92 -1.88
CA LYS A 187 -25.48 7.72 -1.54
C LYS A 187 -25.93 8.55 -2.73
#